data_AF-C1FGP7-F1
#
_entry.id   AF-C1FGP7-F1
#
_cell.length_a   1.000
_cell.length_b   1.000
_cell.length_c   1.000
_cell.angle_alpha   90.00
_cell.angle_beta   90.00
_cell.angle_gamma   90.00
#
_symmetry.space_group_name_H-M   'P 1'
#
loop_
_entity.id
_entity.type
_entity.pdbx_description
1 polymer ?
#
loop_
_entity_poly.entity_id
_entity_poly.type
_entity_poly.pdbx_seq_one_letter_code
_entity_poly.pdbx_strand_id
1 'polypeptide(L)'
;MNASPAPIARAVLAPRRRRRPSPRSVTRAVLGSSDDFLESAPPPFRSPPSLCSSAATEARNVLRVLREGAVEGDPAVPRRVRVELPLPPADVRTDEMRYLGLHGQAADWSGGMQQRLRVTKAYVEENMLDGYDWEYLGLLDRDADGMAVWTCGENMTVVTHPSDTTMRFFLDLADGVYGERVKKDDHVLVVVNAFWSGNGEKVGQPWELGLKKRAAVALAPTTGDWEKVYVARRVRSAAGAEGTLRRAWPGRWQLFDSEGVTLIGEWTPREGEPSNREIAETLNEAAGAADAAGFNRSSVDTSRDTDVIT
;
A
#
# COMPACT_ATOMS: atom_id res chain seq x y z
N MET A 1 51.74 29.11 -20.58
CA MET A 1 52.01 27.73 -20.12
C MET A 1 50.71 27.19 -19.57
N ASN A 2 50.13 26.21 -20.26
CA ASN A 2 48.87 25.54 -19.90
C ASN A 2 49.14 24.49 -18.82
N ALA A 3 48.34 24.48 -17.76
CA ALA A 3 48.23 23.34 -16.86
C ALA A 3 46.74 22.96 -16.74
N SER A 4 46.39 21.83 -17.35
CA SER A 4 45.09 21.16 -17.16
C SER A 4 45.02 20.58 -15.75
N PRO A 5 43.87 20.66 -15.05
CA PRO A 5 43.63 19.83 -13.89
C PRO A 5 43.14 18.43 -14.31
N ALA A 6 43.70 17.41 -13.65
CA ALA A 6 43.41 15.99 -13.86
C ALA A 6 41.98 15.60 -13.40
N PRO A 7 41.40 14.52 -13.96
CA PRO A 7 40.07 14.07 -13.58
C PRO A 7 40.06 13.38 -12.21
N ILE A 8 39.11 13.76 -11.35
CA ILE A 8 38.83 13.12 -10.07
C ILE A 8 38.12 11.79 -10.35
N ALA A 9 38.78 10.69 -9.98
CA ALA A 9 38.25 9.33 -10.13
C ALA A 9 36.97 9.14 -9.27
N ARG A 10 35.91 8.62 -9.89
CA ARG A 10 34.71 8.13 -9.21
C ARG A 10 35.08 6.93 -8.33
N ALA A 11 34.83 7.04 -7.03
CA ALA A 11 34.91 5.91 -6.12
C ALA A 11 33.76 4.92 -6.44
N VAL A 12 34.10 3.75 -6.96
CA VAL A 12 33.19 2.62 -7.10
C VAL A 12 33.09 1.94 -5.73
N LEU A 13 31.97 2.10 -5.05
CA LEU A 13 31.66 1.37 -3.82
C LEU A 13 31.35 -0.08 -4.17
N ALA A 14 32.24 -0.99 -3.78
CA ALA A 14 32.04 -2.43 -3.94
C ALA A 14 30.93 -2.94 -2.99
N PRO A 15 30.05 -3.85 -3.44
CA PRO A 15 28.91 -4.34 -2.67
C PRO A 15 29.34 -5.27 -1.54
N ARG A 16 28.93 -4.95 -0.30
CA ARG A 16 29.00 -5.89 0.82
C ARG A 16 27.76 -6.78 0.83
N ARG A 17 27.88 -7.98 0.25
CA ARG A 17 26.89 -9.07 0.42
C ARG A 17 26.78 -9.46 1.90
N ARG A 18 25.64 -9.19 2.53
CA ARG A 18 25.28 -9.84 3.80
C ARG A 18 24.62 -11.19 3.49
N ARG A 19 25.30 -12.29 3.82
CA ARG A 19 24.74 -13.66 3.79
C ARG A 19 23.87 -13.88 5.03
N ARG A 20 22.63 -14.36 4.83
CA ARG A 20 21.65 -14.71 5.87
C ARG A 20 22.02 -16.06 6.54
N PRO A 21 21.73 -16.28 7.84
CA PRO A 21 21.88 -17.60 8.48
C PRO A 21 20.82 -18.60 8.01
N SER A 22 21.17 -19.88 8.01
CA SER A 22 20.32 -21.02 7.61
C SER A 22 19.17 -21.28 8.61
N PRO A 23 17.98 -21.70 8.14
CA PRO A 23 16.88 -22.04 9.03
C PRO A 23 17.10 -23.44 9.66
N ARG A 24 16.89 -23.53 10.97
CA ARG A 24 16.86 -24.80 11.72
C ARG A 24 15.56 -25.57 11.40
N SER A 25 15.73 -26.84 11.08
CA SER A 25 14.66 -27.84 10.92
C SER A 25 13.86 -27.99 12.22
N VAL A 26 12.54 -27.88 12.14
CA VAL A 26 11.62 -28.20 13.24
C VAL A 26 10.93 -29.53 12.93
N THR A 27 11.09 -30.46 13.86
CA THR A 27 10.61 -31.84 13.84
C THR A 27 9.09 -31.91 13.92
N ARG A 28 8.50 -32.78 13.09
CA ARG A 28 7.06 -33.08 13.01
C ARG A 28 6.68 -34.02 14.16
N ALA A 29 5.66 -33.67 14.95
CA ALA A 29 4.98 -34.58 15.85
C ALA A 29 3.54 -34.80 15.34
N VAL A 30 3.11 -36.06 15.35
CA VAL A 30 1.88 -36.55 14.73
C VAL A 30 1.02 -37.22 15.81
N LEU A 31 -0.28 -36.90 15.75
CA LEU A 31 -1.48 -37.60 16.24
C LEU A 31 -1.91 -37.53 17.72
N GLY A 32 -3.13 -36.99 17.88
CA GLY A 32 -4.12 -37.33 18.91
C GLY A 32 -5.52 -37.09 18.35
N SER A 33 -6.28 -38.18 18.14
CA SER A 33 -7.72 -38.29 17.82
C SER A 33 -8.57 -37.75 19.01
N SER A 34 -9.85 -37.32 18.95
CA SER A 34 -10.99 -37.46 18.03
C SER A 34 -12.05 -36.40 18.44
N ASP A 35 -13.10 -36.30 17.62
CA ASP A 35 -14.47 -35.82 17.91
C ASP A 35 -14.89 -34.43 17.39
N ASP A 36 -15.89 -34.50 16.50
CA ASP A 36 -16.91 -33.52 16.15
C ASP A 36 -16.46 -32.13 15.68
N PHE A 37 -15.89 -32.08 14.47
CA PHE A 37 -16.05 -30.91 13.61
C PHE A 37 -17.06 -31.23 12.53
N LEU A 38 -18.30 -30.76 12.73
CA LEU A 38 -19.18 -30.44 11.61
C LEU A 38 -18.35 -29.59 10.64
N GLU A 39 -18.08 -30.14 9.47
CA GLU A 39 -17.40 -29.46 8.37
C GLU A 39 -18.32 -28.31 7.92
N SER A 40 -18.28 -27.19 8.64
CA SER A 40 -18.84 -25.94 8.16
C SER A 40 -18.10 -25.66 6.86
N ALA A 41 -18.82 -25.66 5.74
CA ALA A 41 -18.29 -25.23 4.47
C ALA A 41 -17.48 -23.94 4.71
N PRO A 42 -16.24 -23.83 4.18
CA PRO A 42 -15.43 -22.65 4.41
C PRO A 42 -16.28 -21.44 4.04
N PRO A 43 -16.27 -20.37 4.87
CA PRO A 43 -17.07 -19.20 4.58
C PRO A 43 -16.77 -18.76 3.13
N PRO A 44 -17.78 -18.29 2.37
CA PRO A 44 -17.61 -17.92 0.97
C PRO A 44 -16.54 -16.84 0.75
N PHE A 45 -16.07 -16.23 1.83
CA PHE A 45 -15.08 -15.17 1.85
C PHE A 45 -14.00 -15.46 2.89
N ARG A 46 -12.78 -15.01 2.61
CA ARG A 46 -11.65 -15.11 3.53
C ARG A 46 -11.71 -13.94 4.51
N SER A 47 -11.73 -14.25 5.82
CA SER A 47 -11.63 -13.24 6.87
C SER A 47 -10.42 -12.31 6.66
N PRO A 48 -10.55 -11.02 6.98
CA PRO A 48 -9.46 -10.09 6.85
C PRO A 48 -8.34 -10.41 7.84
N PRO A 49 -7.10 -10.00 7.54
CA PRO A 49 -6.02 -10.11 8.50
C PRO A 49 -6.30 -9.25 9.74
N SER A 50 -5.91 -9.74 10.91
CA SER A 50 -5.93 -8.99 12.17
C SER A 50 -4.57 -8.40 12.55
N LEU A 51 -3.51 -8.82 11.85
CA LEU A 51 -2.12 -8.40 12.07
C LEU A 51 -1.55 -7.67 10.84
N CYS A 52 -0.72 -6.66 11.07
CA CYS A 52 -0.01 -5.92 10.04
C CYS A 52 0.92 -6.83 9.22
N SER A 53 1.64 -7.74 9.87
CA SER A 53 2.50 -8.73 9.20
C SER A 53 1.70 -9.69 8.30
N SER A 54 0.53 -10.14 8.76
CA SER A 54 -0.38 -10.99 7.97
C SER A 54 -0.94 -10.23 6.77
N ALA A 55 -1.28 -8.95 6.92
CA ALA A 55 -1.71 -8.11 5.82
C ALA A 55 -0.62 -7.94 4.75
N ALA A 56 0.62 -7.66 5.16
CA ALA A 56 1.76 -7.62 4.26
C ALA A 56 2.00 -8.97 3.56
N THR A 57 1.78 -10.08 4.26
CA THR A 57 1.84 -11.44 3.69
C THR A 57 0.73 -11.72 2.67
N GLU A 58 -0.47 -11.18 2.86
CA GLU A 58 -1.52 -11.25 1.85
C GLU A 58 -1.19 -10.39 0.62
N ALA A 59 -0.70 -9.18 0.82
CA ALA A 59 -0.25 -8.29 -0.25
C ALA A 59 0.82 -8.96 -1.12
N ARG A 60 1.78 -9.67 -0.49
CA ARG A 60 2.76 -10.51 -1.18
C ARG A 60 2.13 -11.46 -2.20
N ASN A 61 1.08 -12.19 -1.79
CA ASN A 61 0.43 -13.18 -2.64
C ASN A 61 -0.23 -12.51 -3.85
N VAL A 62 -0.80 -11.32 -3.66
CA VAL A 62 -1.36 -10.50 -4.75
C VAL A 62 -0.25 -10.07 -5.71
N LEU A 63 0.86 -9.52 -5.19
CA LEU A 63 2.00 -9.09 -6.00
C LEU A 63 2.63 -10.24 -6.79
N ARG A 64 2.56 -11.48 -6.28
CA ARG A 64 3.06 -12.66 -7.00
C ARG A 64 2.25 -12.90 -8.26
N VAL A 65 0.92 -12.94 -8.13
CA VAL A 65 0.00 -13.16 -9.25
C VAL A 65 0.18 -12.05 -10.29
N LEU A 66 0.27 -10.79 -9.84
CA LEU A 66 0.49 -9.65 -10.73
C LEU A 66 1.83 -9.74 -11.48
N ARG A 67 2.92 -10.08 -10.78
CA ARG A 67 4.23 -10.22 -11.42
C ARG A 67 4.24 -11.36 -12.44
N GLU A 68 3.68 -12.51 -12.09
CA GLU A 68 3.62 -13.68 -12.99
C GLU A 68 2.80 -13.38 -14.24
N GLY A 69 1.58 -12.85 -14.07
CA GLY A 69 0.74 -12.46 -15.21
C GLY A 69 1.33 -11.30 -16.02
N ALA A 70 2.09 -10.40 -15.39
CA ALA A 70 2.79 -9.34 -16.13
C ALA A 70 3.86 -9.88 -17.08
N VAL A 71 4.63 -10.87 -16.63
CA VAL A 71 5.66 -11.56 -17.41
C VAL A 71 5.05 -12.40 -18.53
N GLU A 72 3.90 -13.03 -18.26
CA GLU A 72 3.14 -13.78 -19.27
C GLU A 72 2.46 -12.88 -20.32
N GLY A 73 2.46 -11.56 -20.09
CA GLY A 73 1.85 -10.59 -21.00
C GLY A 73 0.32 -10.52 -20.89
N ASP A 74 -0.26 -10.92 -19.75
CA ASP A 74 -1.70 -10.86 -19.52
C ASP A 74 -2.17 -9.39 -19.55
N PRO A 75 -3.05 -9.00 -20.49
CA PRO A 75 -3.56 -7.63 -20.58
C PRO A 75 -4.51 -7.27 -19.44
N ALA A 76 -5.06 -8.24 -18.70
CA ALA A 76 -5.94 -7.98 -17.55
C ALA A 76 -5.18 -7.56 -16.29
N VAL A 77 -3.86 -7.79 -16.24
CA VAL A 77 -3.03 -7.50 -15.07
C VAL A 77 -2.62 -6.01 -15.07
N PRO A 78 -2.86 -5.26 -13.99
CA PRO A 78 -2.37 -3.89 -13.89
C PRO A 78 -0.84 -3.84 -13.70
N ARG A 79 -0.18 -2.88 -14.37
CA ARG A 79 1.29 -2.67 -14.26
C ARG A 79 1.67 -1.54 -13.30
N ARG A 80 0.72 -0.67 -12.98
CA ARG A 80 0.85 0.42 -12.02
C ARG A 80 -0.11 0.15 -10.89
N VAL A 81 0.42 -0.17 -9.70
CA VAL A 81 -0.41 -0.70 -8.63
C VAL A 81 -0.16 0.00 -7.31
N ARG A 82 -1.21 0.10 -6.49
CA ARG A 82 -1.18 0.64 -5.14
C ARG A 82 -1.48 -0.45 -4.13
N VAL A 83 -0.70 -0.48 -3.06
CA VAL A 83 -0.86 -1.35 -1.91
C VAL A 83 -0.99 -0.45 -0.67
N GLU A 84 -2.07 -0.64 0.08
CA GLU A 84 -2.28 0.02 1.37
C GLU A 84 -2.07 -1.01 2.48
N LEU A 85 -0.90 -0.95 3.10
CA LEU A 85 -0.54 -1.78 4.24
C LEU A 85 -0.95 -1.07 5.54
N PRO A 86 -1.65 -1.77 6.45
CA PRO A 86 -1.89 -1.24 7.78
C PRO A 86 -0.55 -1.13 8.50
N LEU A 87 -0.37 -0.03 9.24
CA LEU A 87 0.78 0.17 10.11
C LEU A 87 0.29 0.17 11.57
N PRO A 88 1.09 -0.35 12.51
CA PRO A 88 0.77 -0.22 13.92
C PRO A 88 0.85 1.24 14.36
N PRO A 89 0.18 1.62 15.47
CA PRO A 89 0.29 2.98 16.02
C PRO A 89 1.76 3.37 16.26
N ALA A 90 2.08 4.64 16.00
CA ALA A 90 3.38 5.18 16.35
C ALA A 90 3.63 4.98 17.86
N ASP A 91 4.85 4.55 18.20
CA ASP A 91 5.32 4.38 19.58
C ASP A 91 4.70 3.22 20.38
N VAL A 92 3.83 2.40 19.77
CA VAL A 92 3.33 1.14 20.36
C VAL A 92 4.00 -0.05 19.68
N ARG A 93 4.68 -0.89 20.47
CA ARG A 93 5.20 -2.19 19.98
C ARG A 93 4.06 -3.21 19.91
N THR A 94 3.33 -3.19 18.81
CA THR A 94 2.30 -4.18 18.48
C THR A 94 2.36 -4.50 16.99
N ASP A 95 1.88 -5.68 16.63
CA ASP A 95 1.64 -6.08 15.25
C ASP A 95 0.14 -6.07 14.90
N GLU A 96 -0.72 -5.72 15.87
CA GLU A 96 -2.16 -5.68 15.67
C GLU A 96 -2.56 -4.54 14.74
N MET A 97 -3.46 -4.84 13.82
CA MET A 97 -4.14 -3.82 13.04
C MET A 97 -5.10 -3.05 13.94
N ARG A 98 -4.96 -1.73 13.98
CA ARG A 98 -5.80 -0.85 14.79
C ARG A 98 -6.41 0.26 13.93
N TYR A 99 -7.58 0.73 14.34
CA TYR A 99 -8.12 1.96 13.80
C TYR A 99 -7.25 3.11 14.27
N LEU A 100 -6.55 3.75 13.34
CA LEU A 100 -5.77 4.94 13.62
C LEU A 100 -6.59 6.20 13.38
N GLY A 101 -7.77 6.14 12.75
CA GLY A 101 -8.48 7.35 12.32
C GLY A 101 -7.63 8.19 11.38
N LEU A 102 -7.61 9.51 11.57
CA LEU A 102 -6.62 10.35 10.89
C LEU A 102 -5.19 9.98 11.27
N HIS A 103 -4.98 9.23 12.36
CA HIS A 103 -3.68 8.94 12.94
C HIS A 103 -2.76 8.00 12.14
N GLY A 104 -3.17 7.66 10.92
CA GLY A 104 -2.37 6.94 9.95
C GLY A 104 -1.62 7.88 8.98
N GLN A 105 -1.62 9.19 9.22
CA GLN A 105 -0.96 10.18 8.36
C GLN A 105 0.45 10.49 8.86
N ALA A 106 1.23 11.24 8.05
CA ALA A 106 2.61 11.59 8.38
C ALA A 106 2.73 12.37 9.71
N ALA A 107 1.69 13.11 10.10
CA ALA A 107 1.66 13.94 11.30
C ALA A 107 1.62 13.15 12.62
N ASP A 108 1.24 11.87 12.56
CA ASP A 108 1.03 11.04 13.76
C ASP A 108 2.26 10.27 14.18
N TRP A 109 3.30 10.34 13.36
CA TRP A 109 4.60 9.77 13.63
C TRP A 109 5.46 10.86 14.27
N SER A 110 5.71 10.73 15.57
CA SER A 110 6.49 11.70 16.36
C SER A 110 7.90 11.95 15.77
N GLY A 111 8.48 10.95 15.13
CA GLY A 111 9.73 11.03 14.36
C GLY A 111 9.55 11.30 12.86
N GLY A 112 8.38 11.78 12.45
CA GLY A 112 8.02 12.11 11.07
C GLY A 112 8.09 10.93 10.10
N MET A 113 8.27 11.26 8.82
CA MET A 113 8.28 10.25 7.75
C MET A 113 9.42 9.25 7.85
N GLN A 114 10.54 9.61 8.47
CA GLN A 114 11.65 8.68 8.74
C GLN A 114 11.26 7.57 9.72
N GLN A 115 10.51 7.90 10.77
CA GLN A 115 10.02 6.88 11.72
C GLN A 115 9.02 5.96 11.02
N ARG A 116 8.06 6.53 10.29
CA ARG A 116 7.08 5.78 9.52
C ARG A 116 7.74 4.85 8.52
N LEU A 117 8.71 5.36 7.75
CA LEU A 117 9.45 4.56 6.78
C LEU A 117 10.16 3.38 7.45
N ARG A 118 10.76 3.57 8.62
CA ARG A 118 11.42 2.47 9.34
C ARG A 118 10.44 1.33 9.64
N VAL A 119 9.22 1.65 10.04
CA VAL A 119 8.18 0.65 10.31
C VAL A 119 7.66 0.02 9.02
N THR A 120 7.29 0.82 8.02
CA THR A 120 6.86 0.30 6.70
C THR A 120 7.93 -0.61 6.09
N LYS A 121 9.20 -0.22 6.16
CA LYS A 121 10.35 -0.98 5.66
C LYS A 121 10.44 -2.37 6.27
N ALA A 122 10.24 -2.50 7.59
CA ALA A 122 10.23 -3.81 8.24
C ALA A 122 9.15 -4.72 7.63
N TYR A 123 7.91 -4.24 7.49
CA TYR A 123 6.83 -5.03 6.88
C TYR A 123 7.06 -5.34 5.39
N VAL A 124 7.66 -4.41 4.66
CA VAL A 124 8.02 -4.62 3.25
C VAL A 124 9.07 -5.73 3.12
N GLU A 125 10.16 -5.65 3.88
CA GLU A 125 11.30 -6.57 3.76
C GLU A 125 11.04 -7.94 4.42
N GLU A 126 10.39 -7.96 5.58
CA GLU A 126 10.20 -9.18 6.38
C GLU A 126 8.96 -9.98 5.98
N ASN A 127 7.96 -9.35 5.35
CA ASN A 127 6.69 -9.98 5.02
C ASN A 127 6.28 -9.82 3.56
N MET A 128 6.15 -8.59 3.06
CA MET A 128 5.60 -8.34 1.71
C MET A 128 6.52 -8.86 0.60
N LEU A 129 7.83 -8.75 0.77
CA LEU A 129 8.84 -9.21 -0.18
C LEU A 129 9.52 -10.52 0.24
N ASP A 130 9.07 -11.16 1.32
CA ASP A 130 9.65 -12.42 1.75
C ASP A 130 9.48 -13.50 0.66
N GLY A 131 10.58 -14.14 0.28
CA GLY A 131 10.64 -15.09 -0.84
C GLY A 131 10.92 -14.47 -2.21
N TYR A 132 10.95 -13.15 -2.34
CA TYR A 132 11.42 -12.47 -3.56
C TYR A 132 12.95 -12.29 -3.52
N ASP A 133 13.58 -12.28 -4.70
CA ASP A 133 14.95 -11.82 -4.85
C ASP A 133 14.94 -10.28 -4.89
N TRP A 134 14.91 -9.66 -3.72
CA TRP A 134 14.79 -8.20 -3.60
C TRP A 134 16.12 -7.54 -3.22
N GLU A 135 16.30 -6.32 -3.72
CA GLU A 135 17.41 -5.44 -3.35
C GLU A 135 16.88 -4.09 -2.91
N TYR A 136 17.31 -3.63 -1.73
CA TYR A 136 17.01 -2.28 -1.25
C TYR A 136 17.96 -1.27 -1.89
N LEU A 137 17.43 -0.35 -2.70
CA LEU A 137 18.23 0.63 -3.44
C LEU A 137 18.49 1.93 -2.65
N GLY A 138 17.80 2.13 -1.53
CA GLY A 138 17.92 3.34 -0.72
C GLY A 138 16.68 4.23 -0.79
N LEU A 139 16.87 5.50 -0.43
CA LEU A 139 15.88 6.55 -0.70
C LEU A 139 16.03 7.00 -2.15
N LEU A 140 14.92 7.35 -2.78
CA LEU A 140 14.90 7.77 -4.19
C LEU A 140 15.71 9.06 -4.43
N ASP A 141 15.67 9.98 -3.47
CA ASP A 141 16.48 11.19 -3.42
C ASP A 141 16.73 11.59 -1.96
N ARG A 142 17.72 12.46 -1.71
CA ARG A 142 17.96 13.05 -0.39
C ARG A 142 16.73 13.84 0.10
N ASP A 143 16.03 14.49 -0.82
CA ASP A 143 14.87 15.32 -0.53
C ASP A 143 13.53 14.55 -0.63
N ALA A 144 13.58 13.27 -1.02
CA ALA A 144 12.42 12.39 -1.11
C ALA A 144 12.18 11.63 0.20
N ASP A 145 11.85 12.37 1.27
CA ASP A 145 11.65 11.79 2.59
C ASP A 145 10.57 10.70 2.58
N GLY A 146 10.85 9.57 3.24
CA GLY A 146 9.95 8.41 3.28
C GLY A 146 9.87 7.58 2.00
N MET A 147 10.48 8.00 0.88
CA MET A 147 10.45 7.28 -0.40
C MET A 147 11.60 6.30 -0.57
N ALA A 148 11.48 5.16 0.11
CA ALA A 148 12.36 4.02 -0.08
C ALA A 148 12.00 3.23 -1.35
N VAL A 149 13.02 2.67 -2.00
CA VAL A 149 12.90 1.93 -3.26
C VAL A 149 13.53 0.55 -3.14
N TRP A 150 12.83 -0.46 -3.65
CA TRP A 150 13.34 -1.81 -3.83
C TRP A 150 13.12 -2.28 -5.26
N THR A 151 14.06 -3.07 -5.76
CA THR A 151 13.82 -3.94 -6.92
C THR A 151 13.51 -5.35 -6.43
N CYS A 152 12.75 -6.11 -7.21
CA CYS A 152 12.37 -7.48 -6.91
C CYS A 152 12.57 -8.30 -8.19
N GLY A 153 13.79 -8.79 -8.39
CA GLY A 153 14.28 -9.29 -9.67
C GLY A 153 14.19 -8.22 -10.76
N GLU A 154 13.95 -8.64 -11.99
CA GLU A 154 13.90 -7.74 -13.15
C GLU A 154 12.50 -7.12 -13.35
N ASN A 155 11.45 -7.67 -12.76
CA ASN A 155 10.07 -7.44 -13.23
C ASN A 155 9.19 -6.69 -12.24
N MET A 156 9.74 -6.22 -11.12
CA MET A 156 8.97 -5.45 -10.15
C MET A 156 9.83 -4.43 -9.41
N THR A 157 9.31 -3.22 -9.26
CA THR A 157 9.87 -2.14 -8.44
C THR A 157 8.86 -1.72 -7.39
N VAL A 158 9.29 -1.57 -6.15
CA VAL A 158 8.46 -1.12 -5.03
C VAL A 158 8.96 0.23 -4.54
N VAL A 159 8.05 1.18 -4.37
CA VAL A 159 8.34 2.49 -3.76
C VAL A 159 7.33 2.80 -2.67
N THR A 160 7.78 3.34 -1.54
CA THR A 160 6.90 3.68 -0.42
C THR A 160 6.59 5.17 -0.36
N HIS A 161 5.41 5.54 0.13
CA HIS A 161 5.06 6.91 0.50
C HIS A 161 5.26 8.01 -0.56
N PRO A 162 5.02 7.82 -1.88
CA PRO A 162 4.83 8.97 -2.75
C PRO A 162 3.67 9.82 -2.22
N SER A 163 3.90 11.12 -2.13
CA SER A 163 2.95 12.08 -1.59
C SER A 163 2.83 13.30 -2.50
N ASP A 164 1.86 14.17 -2.23
CA ASP A 164 1.72 15.43 -2.97
C ASP A 164 3.02 16.27 -2.96
N THR A 165 3.84 16.21 -1.90
CA THR A 165 5.10 16.98 -1.80
C THR A 165 6.32 16.27 -2.39
N THR A 166 6.30 14.94 -2.51
CA THR A 166 7.40 14.14 -3.06
C THR A 166 7.12 13.64 -4.49
N MET A 167 5.99 14.03 -5.06
CA MET A 167 5.50 13.53 -6.36
C MET A 167 6.49 13.73 -7.50
N ARG A 168 7.28 14.81 -7.50
CA ARG A 168 8.29 15.03 -8.55
C ARG A 168 9.23 13.85 -8.69
N PHE A 169 9.79 13.37 -7.58
CA PHE A 169 10.73 12.24 -7.58
C PHE A 169 10.04 10.96 -8.04
N PHE A 170 8.81 10.72 -7.59
CA PHE A 170 8.03 9.58 -8.03
C PHE A 170 7.76 9.58 -9.54
N LEU A 171 7.41 10.74 -10.10
CA LEU A 171 7.20 10.87 -11.54
C LEU A 171 8.51 10.66 -12.30
N ASP A 172 9.65 11.15 -11.79
CA ASP A 172 10.96 10.90 -12.39
C ASP A 172 11.29 9.39 -12.40
N LEU A 173 10.92 8.65 -11.34
CA LEU A 173 10.96 7.18 -11.33
C LEU A 173 10.04 6.57 -12.38
N ALA A 174 8.76 6.96 -12.43
CA ALA A 174 7.81 6.41 -13.38
C ALA A 174 8.22 6.66 -14.85
N ASP A 175 8.87 7.80 -15.12
CA ASP A 175 9.37 8.20 -16.44
C ASP A 175 10.72 7.55 -16.79
N GLY A 176 11.28 6.72 -15.91
CA GLY A 176 12.50 5.95 -16.15
C GLY A 176 13.80 6.73 -15.96
N VAL A 177 13.75 7.93 -15.36
CA VAL A 177 14.93 8.78 -15.11
C VAL A 177 15.99 8.04 -14.28
N TYR A 178 15.53 7.22 -13.32
CA TYR A 178 16.39 6.38 -12.48
C TYR A 178 16.63 4.98 -13.05
N GLY A 179 16.02 4.64 -14.19
CA GLY A 179 16.14 3.34 -14.85
C GLY A 179 14.92 3.01 -15.70
N GLU A 180 15.14 2.61 -16.95
CA GLU A 180 14.08 2.39 -17.95
C GLU A 180 13.23 1.12 -17.73
N ARG A 181 13.61 0.25 -16.78
CA ARG A 181 12.92 -1.03 -16.57
C ARG A 181 11.46 -0.85 -16.16
N VAL A 182 11.18 0.18 -15.36
CA VAL A 182 9.84 0.56 -14.88
C VAL A 182 8.87 0.95 -15.99
N LYS A 183 9.32 1.14 -17.24
CA LYS A 183 8.46 1.48 -18.38
C LYS A 183 8.10 0.30 -19.26
N LYS A 184 8.63 -0.88 -18.96
CA LYS A 184 8.40 -2.08 -19.75
C LYS A 184 7.07 -2.73 -19.36
N ASP A 185 6.38 -3.28 -20.36
CA ASP A 185 5.05 -3.86 -20.18
C ASP A 185 5.04 -5.15 -19.37
N ASP A 186 6.19 -5.76 -19.12
CA ASP A 186 6.38 -6.93 -18.26
C ASP A 186 6.84 -6.54 -16.84
N HIS A 187 6.87 -5.24 -16.52
CA HIS A 187 7.32 -4.73 -15.23
C HIS A 187 6.19 -4.10 -14.41
N VAL A 188 6.06 -4.50 -13.15
CA VAL A 188 5.07 -3.96 -12.21
C VAL A 188 5.72 -2.91 -11.31
N LEU A 189 5.18 -1.69 -11.34
CA LEU A 189 5.55 -0.63 -10.40
C LEU A 189 4.52 -0.57 -9.27
N VAL A 190 4.97 -0.90 -8.06
CA VAL A 190 4.17 -0.97 -6.85
C VAL A 190 4.42 0.25 -6.00
N VAL A 191 3.35 0.94 -5.62
CA VAL A 191 3.38 2.00 -4.62
C VAL A 191 2.76 1.50 -3.33
N VAL A 192 3.53 1.57 -2.24
CA VAL A 192 3.07 1.20 -0.89
C VAL A 192 2.75 2.46 -0.10
N ASN A 193 1.54 2.53 0.47
CA ASN A 193 1.07 3.61 1.34
C ASN A 193 1.25 5.00 0.72
N ALA A 194 0.61 5.25 -0.42
CA ALA A 194 0.64 6.54 -1.11
C ALA A 194 -0.25 7.60 -0.43
N PHE A 195 0.17 8.87 -0.51
CA PHE A 195 -0.55 10.05 0.02
C PHE A 195 -0.71 11.13 -1.05
N TRP A 196 -1.21 10.76 -2.23
CA TRP A 196 -1.61 11.76 -3.21
C TRP A 196 -3.12 11.82 -3.30
N SER A 197 -3.62 13.04 -3.50
CA SER A 197 -5.04 13.31 -3.57
C SER A 197 -5.49 13.56 -5.01
N GLY A 198 -6.70 13.10 -5.33
CA GLY A 198 -7.28 13.23 -6.66
C GLY A 198 -6.52 12.47 -7.74
N ASN A 199 -6.64 12.92 -8.98
CA ASN A 199 -5.96 12.37 -10.15
C ASN A 199 -4.65 13.12 -10.45
N GLY A 200 -4.07 13.81 -9.48
CA GLY A 200 -2.83 14.58 -9.63
C GLY A 200 -3.00 16.11 -9.70
N GLU A 201 -4.23 16.63 -9.77
CA GLU A 201 -4.50 18.08 -9.79
C GLU A 201 -4.15 18.80 -8.47
N LYS A 202 -4.05 18.03 -7.39
CA LYS A 202 -3.78 18.50 -6.03
C LYS A 202 -2.34 18.34 -5.58
N VAL A 203 -1.52 17.69 -6.41
CA VAL A 203 -0.10 17.47 -6.16
C VAL A 203 0.65 18.79 -6.05
N GLY A 204 1.61 18.86 -5.14
CA GLY A 204 2.55 19.96 -5.01
C GLY A 204 1.91 21.26 -4.52
N GLN A 205 2.71 22.32 -4.55
CA GLN A 205 2.27 23.64 -4.13
C GLN A 205 1.37 24.31 -5.18
N PRO A 206 0.51 25.28 -4.80
CA PRO A 206 -0.40 25.97 -5.73
C PRO A 206 0.26 26.53 -6.99
N TRP A 207 1.52 26.97 -6.90
CA TRP A 207 2.30 27.55 -7.99
C TRP A 207 3.05 26.52 -8.86
N GLU A 208 3.08 25.24 -8.50
CA GLU A 208 3.80 24.19 -9.26
C GLU A 208 2.95 23.65 -10.43
N LEU A 209 2.50 24.55 -11.30
CA LEU A 209 1.56 24.23 -12.39
C LEU A 209 2.09 23.15 -13.34
N GLY A 210 3.41 23.14 -13.60
CA GLY A 210 4.05 22.12 -14.43
C GLY A 210 4.02 20.73 -13.80
N LEU A 211 4.30 20.64 -12.49
CA LEU A 211 4.23 19.39 -11.73
C LEU A 211 2.80 18.86 -11.71
N LYS A 212 1.82 19.72 -11.43
CA LYS A 212 0.39 19.37 -11.42
C LYS A 212 -0.07 18.82 -12.76
N LYS A 213 0.30 19.48 -13.87
CA LYS A 213 -0.05 18.99 -15.21
C LYS A 213 0.58 17.63 -15.51
N ARG A 214 1.84 17.41 -15.11
CA ARG A 214 2.52 16.13 -15.29
C ARG A 214 1.90 15.03 -14.44
N ALA A 215 1.61 15.31 -13.16
CA ALA A 215 0.92 14.39 -12.26
C ALA A 215 -0.48 14.04 -12.77
N ALA A 216 -1.24 15.03 -13.24
CA ALA A 216 -2.56 14.82 -13.84
C ALA A 216 -2.51 13.84 -15.02
N VAL A 217 -1.45 13.87 -15.82
CA VAL A 217 -1.26 12.93 -16.93
C VAL A 217 -0.78 11.57 -16.44
N ALA A 218 0.13 11.50 -15.47
CA ALA A 218 0.71 10.23 -15.03
C ALA A 218 -0.19 9.42 -14.08
N LEU A 219 -1.10 10.10 -13.37
CA LEU A 219 -2.02 9.50 -12.42
C LEU A 219 -3.44 9.36 -12.99
N ALA A 220 -3.71 9.91 -14.18
CA ALA A 220 -5.01 9.74 -14.83
C ALA A 220 -5.34 8.27 -15.09
N PRO A 221 -6.62 7.88 -14.94
CA PRO A 221 -7.07 6.53 -15.26
C PRO A 221 -6.68 6.08 -16.68
N THR A 222 -6.84 6.99 -17.65
CA THR A 222 -6.64 6.73 -19.09
C THR A 222 -5.20 6.42 -19.52
N THR A 223 -4.21 6.71 -18.68
CA THR A 223 -2.78 6.63 -19.02
C THR A 223 -2.01 5.70 -18.09
N GLY A 224 -2.47 5.53 -16.86
CA GLY A 224 -1.69 4.83 -15.85
C GLY A 224 -2.47 3.99 -14.86
N ASP A 225 -3.82 3.93 -14.94
CA ASP A 225 -4.74 3.24 -14.01
C ASP A 225 -4.04 2.64 -12.78
N TRP A 226 -3.76 3.50 -11.79
CA TRP A 226 -3.09 3.13 -10.54
C TRP A 226 -4.02 2.26 -9.69
N GLU A 227 -4.10 0.99 -10.07
CA GLU A 227 -5.06 0.05 -9.51
C GLU A 227 -4.70 -0.27 -8.06
N LYS A 228 -5.67 -0.12 -7.17
CA LYS A 228 -5.48 -0.39 -5.74
C LYS A 228 -5.63 -1.87 -5.46
N VAL A 229 -4.59 -2.64 -5.77
CA VAL A 229 -4.63 -4.10 -5.80
C VAL A 229 -4.73 -4.75 -4.41
N TYR A 230 -4.31 -4.05 -3.36
CA TYR A 230 -4.43 -4.55 -1.99
C TYR A 230 -4.71 -3.43 -1.00
N VAL A 231 -5.65 -3.68 -0.09
CA VAL A 231 -5.94 -2.85 1.07
C VAL A 231 -6.29 -3.77 2.23
N ALA A 232 -5.78 -3.45 3.42
CA ALA A 232 -6.35 -3.93 4.67
C ALA A 232 -6.25 -2.81 5.71
N ARG A 233 -7.39 -2.24 6.11
CA ARG A 233 -7.41 -1.18 7.13
C ARG A 233 -8.62 -1.30 8.03
N ARG A 234 -8.44 -0.95 9.29
CA ARG A 234 -9.55 -0.72 10.22
C ARG A 234 -10.23 0.58 9.85
N VAL A 235 -11.56 0.56 9.84
CA VAL A 235 -12.42 1.71 9.57
C VAL A 235 -13.38 1.89 10.73
N ARG A 236 -13.82 3.14 10.94
CA ARG A 236 -14.78 3.49 11.98
C ARG A 236 -15.69 4.59 11.48
N SER A 237 -16.99 4.45 11.74
CA SER A 237 -17.99 5.48 11.48
C SER A 237 -18.00 6.52 12.59
N ALA A 238 -18.65 7.66 12.32
CA ALA A 238 -18.97 8.69 13.31
C ALA A 238 -19.66 8.15 14.57
N ALA A 239 -20.63 7.24 14.35
CA ALA A 239 -21.44 6.64 15.40
C ALA A 239 -20.63 5.61 16.23
N GLY A 240 -19.36 5.41 15.87
CA GLY A 240 -18.45 4.54 16.58
C GLY A 240 -18.46 3.09 16.10
N ALA A 241 -19.24 2.75 15.07
CA ALA A 241 -19.24 1.41 14.48
C ALA A 241 -17.91 1.15 13.79
N GLU A 242 -17.28 0.02 14.09
CA GLU A 242 -15.98 -0.36 13.54
C GLU A 242 -16.08 -1.54 12.58
N GLY A 243 -15.13 -1.61 11.65
CA GLY A 243 -14.98 -2.75 10.76
C GLY A 243 -13.62 -2.80 10.10
N THR A 244 -13.47 -3.71 9.15
CA THR A 244 -12.23 -3.88 8.39
C THR A 244 -12.52 -3.84 6.90
N LEU A 245 -12.01 -2.82 6.22
CA LEU A 245 -12.04 -2.76 4.76
C LEU A 245 -10.87 -3.56 4.21
N ARG A 246 -11.18 -4.51 3.33
CA ARG A 246 -10.21 -5.37 2.66
C ARG A 246 -10.44 -5.39 1.17
N ARG A 247 -9.32 -5.40 0.43
CA ARG A 247 -9.28 -5.74 -0.99
C ARG A 247 -8.05 -6.58 -1.28
N ALA A 248 -8.21 -7.60 -2.12
CA ALA A 248 -7.10 -8.35 -2.68
C ALA A 248 -7.44 -8.71 -4.13
N TRP A 249 -6.77 -8.08 -5.09
CA TRP A 249 -6.99 -8.27 -6.53
C TRP A 249 -6.82 -9.76 -6.92
N PRO A 250 -7.65 -10.29 -7.83
CA PRO A 250 -8.72 -9.64 -8.59
C PRO A 250 -10.07 -9.56 -7.83
N GLY A 251 -10.07 -9.83 -6.53
CA GLY A 251 -11.25 -9.80 -5.68
C GLY A 251 -11.89 -8.43 -5.52
N ARG A 252 -13.13 -8.47 -5.01
CA ARG A 252 -13.98 -7.31 -4.73
C ARG A 252 -13.49 -6.54 -3.50
N TRP A 253 -14.02 -5.33 -3.34
CA TRP A 253 -13.93 -4.61 -2.07
C TRP A 253 -14.87 -5.26 -1.08
N GLN A 254 -14.37 -5.55 0.12
CA GLN A 254 -15.11 -6.25 1.15
C GLN A 254 -14.98 -5.48 2.46
N LEU A 255 -16.11 -5.20 3.09
CA LEU A 255 -16.18 -4.61 4.41
C LEU A 255 -16.68 -5.68 5.38
N PHE A 256 -15.85 -5.97 6.38
CA PHE A 256 -16.19 -6.87 7.46
C PHE A 256 -16.56 -6.10 8.73
N ASP A 257 -17.34 -6.74 9.58
CA ASP A 257 -17.64 -6.26 10.93
C ASP A 257 -16.38 -6.06 11.80
N SER A 258 -16.60 -5.59 13.03
CA SER A 258 -15.52 -5.29 13.97
C SER A 258 -14.68 -6.52 14.35
N GLU A 259 -15.28 -7.71 14.34
CA GLU A 259 -14.63 -8.99 14.64
C GLU A 259 -13.90 -9.59 13.42
N GLY A 260 -14.18 -9.12 12.21
CA GLY A 260 -13.65 -9.67 10.98
C GLY A 260 -14.29 -11.01 10.59
N VAL A 261 -15.48 -11.30 11.11
CA VAL A 261 -16.17 -12.58 10.92
C VAL A 261 -17.26 -12.46 9.87
N THR A 262 -18.06 -11.40 9.94
CA THR A 262 -19.21 -11.20 9.03
C THR A 262 -18.85 -10.22 7.93
N LEU A 263 -19.13 -10.60 6.68
CA LEU A 263 -19.12 -9.66 5.55
C LEU A 263 -20.40 -8.82 5.60
N ILE A 264 -20.24 -7.49 5.73
CA ILE A 264 -21.35 -6.54 5.86
C ILE A 264 -21.51 -5.64 4.62
N GLY A 265 -20.48 -5.54 3.76
CA GLY A 265 -20.56 -4.79 2.51
C GLY A 265 -19.63 -5.33 1.44
N GLU A 266 -20.05 -5.24 0.18
CA GLU A 266 -19.25 -5.66 -0.97
C GLU A 266 -19.45 -4.72 -2.17
N TRP A 267 -18.35 -4.29 -2.81
CA TRP A 267 -18.39 -3.41 -3.99
C TRP A 267 -17.52 -3.96 -5.11
N THR A 268 -17.93 -3.71 -6.36
CA THR A 268 -17.18 -4.21 -7.50
C THR A 268 -15.98 -3.31 -7.80
N PRO A 269 -14.83 -3.86 -8.24
CA PRO A 269 -13.66 -3.05 -8.62
C PRO A 269 -13.94 -1.98 -9.68
N ARG A 270 -14.93 -2.21 -10.57
CA ARG A 270 -15.29 -1.28 -11.64
C ARG A 270 -15.91 0.02 -11.12
N GLU A 271 -16.50 -0.01 -9.93
CA GLU A 271 -17.09 1.16 -9.27
C GLU A 271 -16.03 1.99 -8.53
N GLY A 272 -14.79 1.50 -8.44
CA GLY A 272 -13.71 2.13 -7.70
C GLY A 272 -13.68 1.71 -6.23
N GLU A 273 -12.87 2.41 -5.42
CA GLU A 273 -12.89 2.25 -3.96
C GLU A 273 -14.18 2.83 -3.38
N PRO A 274 -14.87 2.12 -2.47
CA PRO A 274 -16.06 2.67 -1.82
C PRO A 274 -15.70 3.94 -1.06
N SER A 275 -16.57 4.94 -1.15
CA SER A 275 -16.41 6.20 -0.45
C SER A 275 -16.50 6.02 1.07
N ASN A 276 -15.90 6.94 1.84
CA ASN A 276 -16.03 6.95 3.30
C ASN A 276 -17.49 6.99 3.77
N ARG A 277 -18.38 7.60 2.97
CA ARG A 277 -19.81 7.64 3.24
C ARG A 277 -20.44 6.25 3.11
N GLU A 278 -20.22 5.56 1.99
CA GLU A 278 -20.74 4.20 1.78
C GLU A 278 -20.25 3.26 2.88
N ILE A 279 -18.95 3.32 3.21
CA ILE A 279 -18.38 2.53 4.30
C ILE A 279 -19.10 2.81 5.63
N ALA A 280 -19.31 4.09 5.97
CA ALA A 280 -19.92 4.47 7.24
C ALA A 280 -21.41 4.10 7.31
N GLU A 281 -22.17 4.30 6.22
CA GLU A 281 -23.59 3.91 6.15
C GLU A 281 -23.73 2.39 6.34
N THR A 282 -22.91 1.58 5.65
CA THR A 282 -22.90 0.12 5.83
C THR A 282 -22.51 -0.31 7.25
N LEU A 283 -21.52 0.34 7.87
CA LEU A 283 -21.14 0.05 9.26
C LEU A 283 -22.28 0.35 10.25
N ASN A 284 -22.94 1.50 10.09
CA ASN A 284 -24.02 1.91 10.98
C ASN A 284 -25.24 1.01 10.84
N GLU A 285 -25.59 0.63 9.61
CA GLU A 285 -26.68 -0.31 9.33
C GLU A 285 -26.41 -1.66 9.99
N ALA A 286 -25.20 -2.21 9.82
CA ALA A 286 -24.82 -3.48 10.43
C ALA A 286 -24.80 -3.44 11.97
N ALA A 287 -24.42 -2.29 12.55
CA ALA A 287 -24.41 -2.09 13.99
C ALA A 287 -25.80 -1.78 14.60
N GLY A 288 -26.84 -1.62 13.77
CA GLY A 288 -28.18 -1.23 14.23
C GLY A 288 -28.24 0.20 14.80
N ALA A 289 -27.29 1.05 14.43
CA ALA A 289 -27.26 2.44 14.87
C ALA A 289 -28.28 3.25 14.04
N ALA A 290 -29.35 3.72 14.70
CA ALA A 290 -30.34 4.59 14.08
C ALA A 290 -29.72 5.98 13.82
N ASP A 291 -29.78 6.40 12.56
CA ASP A 291 -29.19 7.59 11.94
C ASP A 291 -27.72 7.49 11.52
N ALA A 292 -27.49 7.82 10.24
CA ALA A 292 -26.18 8.19 9.72
C ALA A 292 -25.75 9.53 10.33
N ALA A 293 -25.45 9.53 11.62
CA ALA A 293 -24.82 10.67 12.27
C ALA A 293 -23.47 10.94 11.58
N GLY A 294 -23.23 12.19 11.16
CA GLY A 294 -21.86 12.69 11.01
C GLY A 294 -21.32 13.06 9.61
N PHE A 295 -22.09 13.06 8.53
CA PHE A 295 -21.60 13.64 7.26
C PHE A 295 -22.34 14.92 6.86
N ASN A 296 -21.68 16.06 7.08
CA ASN A 296 -22.06 17.31 6.44
C ASN A 296 -21.53 17.35 4.99
N ARG A 297 -22.48 17.29 4.04
CA ARG A 297 -22.43 17.77 2.63
C ARG A 297 -21.74 16.90 1.56
N SER A 298 -22.45 16.81 0.43
CA SER A 298 -21.99 16.73 -0.97
C SER A 298 -20.78 15.82 -1.29
N SER A 299 -21.02 14.77 -2.09
CA SER A 299 -19.99 13.91 -2.70
C SER A 299 -18.99 14.64 -3.60
N VAL A 300 -19.24 15.93 -3.91
CA VAL A 300 -18.38 16.75 -4.77
C VAL A 300 -17.26 17.45 -3.96
N ASP A 301 -17.40 17.53 -2.63
CA ASP A 301 -16.43 18.20 -1.75
C ASP A 301 -15.46 17.24 -1.03
N THR A 302 -15.72 15.92 -1.02
CA THR A 302 -14.92 14.91 -0.30
C THR A 302 -13.59 14.54 -0.97
N SER A 303 -13.06 15.42 -1.82
CA SER A 303 -11.77 15.25 -2.48
C SER A 303 -10.56 15.49 -1.54
N ARG A 304 -10.82 15.71 -0.25
CA ARG A 304 -9.83 15.83 0.81
C ARG A 304 -9.96 14.61 1.74
N ASP A 305 -8.89 13.82 1.83
CA ASP A 305 -8.66 12.82 2.90
C ASP A 305 -8.52 13.47 4.30
N THR A 306 -9.15 14.63 4.55
CA THR A 306 -8.96 15.45 5.77
C THR A 306 -10.26 15.97 6.39
N ASP A 307 -11.45 15.62 5.89
CA ASP A 307 -12.67 16.00 6.61
C ASP A 307 -13.03 14.94 7.64
N VAL A 308 -12.59 15.19 8.87
CA VAL A 308 -13.05 14.51 10.08
C VAL A 308 -14.54 14.75 10.25
N ILE A 309 -15.20 13.65 10.55
CA ILE A 309 -16.48 13.63 11.24
C ILE A 309 -16.28 14.22 12.64
N THR A 310 -16.69 15.48 12.84
CA THR A 310 -17.00 16.03 14.17
C THR A 310 -18.45 15.81 14.52
#